data_AF-A0A3A0D4Y8-F1
#
_entry.id   AF-A0A3A0D4Y8-F1
#
_cell.length_a   1.000
_cell.length_b   1.000
_cell.length_c   1.000
_cell.angle_alpha   90.00
_cell.angle_beta   90.00
_cell.angle_gamma   90.00
#
_symmetry.space_group_name_H-M   'P 1'
#
loop_
_entity.id
_entity.type
_entity.pdbx_description
1 polymer ?
#
loop_
_entity_poly.entity_id
_entity_poly.type
_entity_poly.pdbx_seq_one_letter_code
_entity_poly.pdbx_strand_id
1 'polypeptide(L)'
;MVLLTNILLPDARLRCIIGYQPIRLLILAGFLAFTLGTGILGCTGPRTSAPPANAAELSDEGFHAYLTEVDVVTVDEAYRAMLILADGEDTSTNFEERRQKLEDRGITRAAWKLEPENVIDVGSVAFMVCRICQIHGGINMRLFGSWGLSDRRYAMRELIYREMLTDTVDYDYMSGAALAALMRKADEIMEKKGLYESPGVELSDERDRDEQGNLIVPPPVKPPNRPNQPQ
;
A
#
# COMPACT_ATOMS: atom_id res chain seq x y z
N MET A 1 -20.85 8.58 -58.31
CA MET A 1 -20.86 8.39 -59.77
C MET A 1 -19.81 7.34 -60.10
N VAL A 2 -20.17 6.31 -60.89
CA VAL A 2 -19.42 5.07 -61.26
C VAL A 2 -19.54 3.94 -60.21
N LEU A 3 -20.58 3.08 -60.30
CA LEU A 3 -20.72 1.79 -61.05
C LEU A 3 -20.03 0.61 -60.31
N LEU A 4 -20.80 -0.29 -59.68
CA LEU A 4 -21.16 -1.67 -60.15
C LEU A 4 -19.90 -2.56 -60.34
N THR A 5 -19.81 -3.78 -59.79
CA THR A 5 -20.47 -4.98 -60.36
C THR A 5 -20.39 -6.19 -59.41
N ASN A 6 -21.50 -6.92 -59.32
CA ASN A 6 -21.71 -8.26 -58.75
C ASN A 6 -20.97 -9.38 -59.50
N ILE A 7 -20.48 -10.38 -58.77
CA ILE A 7 -20.25 -11.79 -59.19
C ILE A 7 -20.48 -12.59 -57.89
N LEU A 8 -21.58 -13.31 -57.59
CA LEU A 8 -22.41 -14.34 -58.22
C LEU A 8 -21.72 -15.68 -58.55
N LEU A 9 -22.35 -16.75 -58.02
CA LEU A 9 -22.20 -18.21 -58.20
C LEU A 9 -21.34 -18.98 -57.15
N PRO A 10 -21.66 -20.26 -56.86
CA PRO A 10 -23.00 -20.86 -56.72
C PRO A 10 -23.15 -21.88 -55.57
N ASP A 11 -24.42 -22.19 -55.26
CA ASP A 11 -24.90 -23.42 -54.63
C ASP A 11 -24.22 -24.69 -55.16
N ALA A 12 -23.93 -25.66 -54.29
CA ALA A 12 -24.68 -26.92 -54.26
C ALA A 12 -24.10 -27.98 -53.31
N ARG A 13 -25.05 -28.74 -52.74
CA ARG A 13 -25.01 -30.17 -52.36
C ARG A 13 -24.88 -30.51 -50.88
N LEU A 14 -26.08 -30.64 -50.28
CA LEU A 14 -26.40 -31.70 -49.33
C LEU A 14 -25.78 -33.04 -49.75
N ARG A 15 -25.04 -33.66 -48.82
CA ARG A 15 -25.02 -35.12 -48.67
C ARG A 15 -25.12 -35.49 -47.19
N CYS A 16 -26.29 -36.03 -46.87
CA CYS A 16 -26.58 -36.88 -45.75
C CYS A 16 -25.58 -38.04 -45.68
N ILE A 17 -24.87 -38.21 -44.57
CA ILE A 17 -24.35 -39.51 -44.12
C ILE A 17 -24.68 -39.64 -42.64
N ILE A 18 -25.80 -40.32 -42.39
CA ILE A 18 -26.14 -40.95 -41.12
C ILE A 18 -25.13 -42.10 -40.94
N GLY A 19 -24.23 -41.95 -39.97
CA GLY A 19 -23.23 -42.94 -39.59
C GLY A 19 -23.14 -43.03 -38.08
N TYR A 20 -24.01 -43.86 -37.51
CA TYR A 20 -24.10 -44.23 -36.11
C TYR A 20 -22.75 -44.80 -35.62
N GLN A 21 -22.04 -44.10 -34.74
CA GLN A 21 -20.77 -44.55 -34.12
C GLN A 21 -20.91 -44.51 -32.59
N PRO A 22 -21.26 -45.62 -31.93
CA PRO A 22 -21.57 -45.62 -30.49
C PRO A 22 -20.34 -45.61 -29.57
N ILE A 23 -19.13 -45.40 -30.10
CA ILE A 23 -17.87 -45.52 -29.34
C ILE A 23 -17.40 -44.17 -28.77
N ARG A 24 -17.90 -43.03 -29.26
CA ARG A 24 -17.51 -41.70 -28.75
C ARG A 24 -18.24 -41.25 -27.49
N LEU A 25 -19.32 -41.93 -27.09
CA LEU A 25 -20.12 -41.54 -25.91
C LEU A 25 -19.49 -42.01 -24.57
N LEU A 26 -18.60 -43.02 -24.60
CA LEU A 26 -17.97 -43.56 -23.39
C LEU A 26 -16.72 -42.79 -22.93
N ILE A 27 -16.06 -42.03 -23.82
CA ILE A 27 -14.86 -41.25 -23.46
C ILE A 27 -15.27 -39.91 -22.78
N LEU A 28 -16.49 -39.43 -23.02
CA LEU A 28 -17.00 -38.19 -22.43
C LEU A 28 -17.45 -38.36 -20.96
N ALA A 29 -17.78 -39.58 -20.53
CA ALA A 29 -18.15 -39.86 -19.14
C ALA A 29 -16.94 -40.04 -18.19
N GLY A 30 -15.75 -40.35 -18.73
CA GLY A 30 -14.53 -40.51 -17.92
C GLY A 30 -13.89 -39.19 -17.48
N PHE A 31 -14.02 -38.13 -18.29
CA PHE A 31 -13.45 -36.81 -17.96
C PHE A 31 -14.32 -35.98 -17.00
N LEU A 32 -15.62 -36.27 -16.90
CA LEU A 32 -16.54 -35.55 -16.01
C LEU A 32 -16.37 -35.93 -14.52
N ALA A 33 -15.73 -37.06 -14.22
CA ALA A 33 -15.55 -37.54 -12.86
C ALA A 33 -14.24 -37.07 -12.19
N PHE A 34 -13.31 -36.47 -12.93
CA PHE A 34 -12.04 -35.97 -12.37
C PHE A 34 -12.09 -34.47 -12.00
N THR A 35 -13.13 -33.75 -12.41
CA THR A 35 -13.30 -32.32 -12.13
C THR A 35 -14.02 -32.03 -10.81
N LEU A 36 -14.40 -33.05 -10.04
CA LEU A 36 -15.14 -32.94 -8.76
C LEU A 36 -14.27 -33.23 -7.53
N GLY A 37 -12.94 -33.16 -7.67
CA GLY A 37 -11.96 -33.39 -6.59
C GLY A 37 -11.16 -32.15 -6.19
N THR A 38 -11.61 -30.94 -6.49
CA THR A 38 -10.99 -29.69 -6.00
C THR A 38 -11.74 -29.19 -4.78
N GLY A 39 -11.17 -29.38 -3.59
CA GLY A 39 -11.71 -28.86 -2.35
C GLY A 39 -10.61 -28.45 -1.38
N ILE A 40 -10.37 -27.14 -1.33
CA ILE A 40 -9.89 -26.38 -0.16
C ILE A 40 -8.49 -26.75 0.36
N LEU A 41 -7.44 -26.16 -0.20
CA LEU A 41 -6.21 -25.94 0.55
C LEU A 41 -5.60 -24.58 0.18
N GLY A 42 -5.81 -23.60 1.07
CA GLY A 42 -4.93 -22.45 1.28
C GLY A 42 -5.07 -21.27 0.33
N CYS A 43 -5.94 -20.32 0.67
CA CYS A 43 -5.63 -18.90 0.41
C CYS A 43 -4.48 -18.50 1.34
N THR A 44 -3.26 -18.97 1.05
CA THR A 44 -2.05 -18.46 1.68
C THR A 44 -1.83 -17.06 1.14
N GLY A 45 -2.01 -16.04 1.99
CA GLY A 45 -1.65 -14.66 1.69
C GLY A 45 -0.16 -14.55 1.32
N PRO A 46 0.28 -13.44 0.74
CA PRO A 46 1.63 -13.29 0.20
C PRO A 46 2.75 -13.36 1.26
N ARG A 47 2.41 -13.34 2.56
CA ARG A 47 3.36 -13.45 3.65
C ARG A 47 3.57 -14.91 4.05
N THR A 48 4.83 -15.33 4.04
CA THR A 48 5.23 -16.64 4.59
C THR A 48 5.46 -16.56 6.11
N SER A 49 5.76 -15.36 6.64
CA SER A 49 5.86 -15.05 8.07
C SER A 49 4.52 -14.55 8.61
N ALA A 50 4.08 -15.07 9.76
CA ALA A 50 2.93 -14.52 10.46
C ALA A 50 3.31 -13.12 11.00
N PRO A 51 2.51 -12.08 10.75
CA PRO A 51 2.80 -10.75 11.27
C PRO A 51 2.78 -10.76 12.81
N PRO A 52 3.57 -9.88 13.46
CA PRO A 52 3.71 -9.86 14.92
C PRO A 52 2.40 -9.49 15.65
N ALA A 53 1.49 -8.78 14.96
CA ALA A 53 0.18 -8.40 15.48
C ALA A 53 -0.83 -8.21 14.34
N ASN A 54 -2.13 -8.15 14.67
CA ASN A 54 -3.17 -7.80 13.71
C ASN A 54 -3.16 -6.28 13.47
N ALA A 55 -2.77 -5.88 12.26
CA ALA A 55 -2.68 -4.48 11.87
C ALA A 55 -3.99 -3.71 12.04
N ALA A 56 -5.17 -4.34 11.96
CA ALA A 56 -6.46 -3.65 12.03
C ALA A 56 -6.89 -3.30 13.48
N GLU A 57 -6.36 -3.99 14.49
CA GLU A 57 -6.79 -3.85 15.89
C GLU A 57 -5.89 -2.91 16.70
N LEU A 58 -4.73 -2.52 16.15
CA LEU A 58 -3.76 -1.66 16.81
C LEU A 58 -4.21 -0.20 16.84
N SER A 59 -3.84 0.53 17.91
CA SER A 59 -3.87 2.00 17.90
C SER A 59 -2.90 2.55 16.85
N ASP A 60 -3.03 3.82 16.49
CA ASP A 60 -2.16 4.43 15.48
C ASP A 60 -0.69 4.43 15.91
N GLU A 61 -0.39 4.66 17.20
CA GLU A 61 0.96 4.55 17.74
C GLU A 61 1.49 3.10 17.70
N GLY A 62 0.63 2.13 18.04
CA GLY A 62 0.96 0.71 17.95
C GLY A 62 1.20 0.27 16.50
N PHE A 63 0.48 0.86 15.55
CA PHE A 63 0.63 0.60 14.13
C PHE A 63 1.98 1.10 13.59
N HIS A 64 2.46 2.26 14.05
CA HIS A 64 3.81 2.72 13.68
C HIS A 64 4.92 1.77 14.15
N ALA A 65 4.82 1.26 15.38
CA ALA A 65 5.77 0.27 15.88
C ALA A 65 5.69 -1.03 15.07
N TYR A 66 4.47 -1.50 14.80
CA TYR A 66 4.20 -2.67 13.97
C TYR A 66 4.85 -2.58 12.59
N LEU A 67 4.75 -1.44 11.90
CA LEU A 67 5.35 -1.28 10.57
C LEU A 67 6.87 -1.54 10.60
N THR A 68 7.58 -1.19 11.67
CA THR A 68 9.04 -1.40 11.72
C THR A 68 9.45 -2.87 11.79
N GLU A 69 8.54 -3.76 12.20
CA GLU A 69 8.79 -5.19 12.37
C GLU A 69 8.34 -6.02 11.15
N VAL A 70 7.55 -5.43 10.25
CA VAL A 70 6.96 -6.14 9.11
C VAL A 70 7.91 -6.22 7.92
N ASP A 71 8.10 -7.44 7.40
CA ASP A 71 8.96 -7.70 6.24
C ASP A 71 8.46 -7.03 4.95
N VAL A 72 7.17 -7.17 4.64
CA VAL A 72 6.52 -6.65 3.43
C VAL A 72 5.14 -6.10 3.75
N VAL A 73 4.78 -4.93 3.21
CA VAL A 73 3.53 -4.21 3.50
C VAL A 73 2.40 -4.61 2.55
N THR A 74 1.19 -4.83 3.08
CA THR A 74 0.00 -5.06 2.25
C THR A 74 -0.66 -3.74 1.81
N VAL A 75 -1.52 -3.80 0.81
CA VAL A 75 -2.27 -2.62 0.35
C VAL A 75 -3.13 -2.03 1.47
N ASP A 76 -3.78 -2.86 2.29
CA ASP A 76 -4.61 -2.38 3.41
C ASP A 76 -3.77 -1.57 4.44
N GLU A 77 -2.62 -2.09 4.83
CA GLU A 77 -1.71 -1.41 5.74
C GLU A 77 -1.15 -0.12 5.14
N ALA A 78 -0.80 -0.13 3.85
CA ALA A 78 -0.33 1.06 3.18
C ALA A 78 -1.42 2.14 3.11
N TYR A 79 -2.68 1.75 2.86
CA TYR A 79 -3.80 2.70 2.83
C TYR A 79 -4.05 3.30 4.20
N ARG A 80 -4.01 2.49 5.27
CA ARG A 80 -4.06 2.98 6.64
C ARG A 80 -2.93 3.98 6.92
N ALA A 81 -1.69 3.62 6.56
CA ALA A 81 -0.54 4.49 6.73
C ALA A 81 -0.68 5.83 5.97
N MET A 82 -1.22 5.81 4.75
CA MET A 82 -1.43 7.04 3.97
C MET A 82 -2.54 7.93 4.53
N LEU A 83 -3.57 7.37 5.17
CA LEU A 83 -4.58 8.16 5.87
C LEU A 83 -4.02 8.81 7.13
N ILE A 84 -3.28 8.05 7.95
CA ILE A 84 -2.57 8.59 9.12
C ILE A 84 -1.61 9.71 8.69
N LEU A 85 -0.87 9.52 7.60
CA LEU A 85 0.02 10.56 7.07
C LEU A 85 -0.74 11.81 6.59
N ALA A 86 -1.93 11.64 6.01
CA ALA A 86 -2.71 12.74 5.46
C ALA A 86 -3.50 13.52 6.52
N ASP A 87 -4.10 12.82 7.48
CA ASP A 87 -5.08 13.36 8.43
C ASP A 87 -4.58 13.35 9.89
N GLY A 88 -3.48 12.66 10.18
CA GLY A 88 -2.97 12.40 11.53
C GLY A 88 -3.58 11.18 12.22
N GLU A 89 -4.67 10.63 11.68
CA GLU A 89 -5.39 9.47 12.22
C GLU A 89 -6.11 8.69 11.11
N ASP A 90 -6.42 7.42 11.36
CA ASP A 90 -7.34 6.63 10.51
C ASP A 90 -8.72 6.48 11.17
N THR A 91 -9.69 7.25 10.70
CA THR A 91 -11.08 7.19 11.17
C THR A 91 -11.91 6.08 10.50
N SER A 92 -11.30 5.25 9.65
CA SER A 92 -12.01 4.31 8.80
C SER A 92 -12.22 2.97 9.49
N THR A 93 -13.39 2.36 9.28
CA THR A 93 -13.73 1.08 9.94
C THR A 93 -13.23 -0.12 9.14
N ASN A 94 -13.11 0.01 7.83
CA ASN A 94 -12.73 -1.08 6.93
C ASN A 94 -11.93 -0.60 5.71
N PHE A 95 -11.34 -1.55 4.99
CA PHE A 95 -10.53 -1.28 3.81
C PHE A 95 -11.28 -0.50 2.71
N GLU A 96 -12.55 -0.81 2.47
CA GLU A 96 -13.33 -0.16 1.42
C GLU A 96 -13.50 1.34 1.69
N GLU A 97 -13.77 1.69 2.95
CA GLU A 97 -13.85 3.08 3.40
C GLU A 97 -12.49 3.79 3.25
N ARG A 98 -11.38 3.12 3.59
CA ARG A 98 -10.03 3.67 3.37
C ARG A 98 -9.77 3.94 1.90
N ARG A 99 -10.07 2.97 1.05
CA ARG A 99 -9.93 3.06 -0.41
C ARG A 99 -10.73 4.27 -0.92
N GLN A 100 -11.99 4.37 -0.54
CA GLN A 100 -12.87 5.45 -0.99
C GLN A 100 -12.32 6.82 -0.56
N LYS A 101 -11.93 7.00 0.71
CA LYS A 101 -11.35 8.27 1.20
C LYS A 101 -10.12 8.68 0.40
N LEU A 102 -9.23 7.74 0.09
CA LEU A 102 -8.01 8.04 -0.65
C LEU A 102 -8.28 8.27 -2.15
N GLU A 103 -9.23 7.57 -2.75
CA GLU A 103 -9.64 7.76 -4.15
C GLU A 103 -10.36 9.09 -4.37
N ASP A 104 -11.27 9.47 -3.47
CA ASP A 104 -12.01 10.75 -3.53
C ASP A 104 -11.07 11.96 -3.49
N ARG A 105 -9.95 11.83 -2.77
CA ARG A 105 -8.88 12.85 -2.70
C ARG A 105 -7.88 12.75 -3.85
N GLY A 106 -8.00 11.75 -4.71
CA GLY A 106 -7.06 11.45 -5.78
C GLY A 106 -5.65 11.14 -5.27
N ILE A 107 -5.54 10.57 -4.08
CA ILE A 107 -4.30 10.05 -3.49
C ILE A 107 -3.99 8.68 -4.10
N THR A 108 -5.00 7.84 -4.34
CA THR A 108 -4.89 6.61 -5.14
C THR A 108 -5.74 6.71 -6.41
N ARG A 109 -5.71 5.67 -7.25
CA ARG A 109 -6.59 5.56 -8.41
C ARG A 109 -7.35 4.24 -8.44
N ALA A 110 -8.65 4.35 -8.64
CA ALA A 110 -9.54 3.20 -8.89
C ALA A 110 -9.06 2.32 -10.06
N ALA A 111 -8.41 2.90 -11.07
CA ALA A 111 -7.91 2.16 -12.24
C ALA A 111 -6.84 1.11 -11.90
N TRP A 112 -6.17 1.22 -10.76
CA TRP A 112 -5.12 0.28 -10.35
C TRP A 112 -5.66 -1.03 -9.81
N LYS A 113 -6.93 -1.07 -9.35
CA LYS A 113 -7.60 -2.27 -8.83
C LYS A 113 -6.75 -3.02 -7.79
N LEU A 114 -6.25 -2.28 -6.80
CA LEU A 114 -5.45 -2.85 -5.72
C LEU A 114 -6.37 -3.58 -4.74
N GLU A 115 -6.03 -4.83 -4.44
CA GLU A 115 -6.74 -5.69 -3.48
C GLU A 115 -6.03 -5.65 -2.13
N PRO A 116 -6.76 -5.71 -0.99
CA PRO A 116 -6.20 -5.47 0.33
C PRO A 116 -5.12 -6.46 0.75
N GLU A 117 -5.23 -7.73 0.33
CA GLU A 117 -4.29 -8.80 0.67
C GLU A 117 -3.00 -8.77 -0.16
N ASN A 118 -2.96 -7.99 -1.24
CA ASN A 118 -1.78 -7.92 -2.10
C ASN A 118 -0.64 -7.14 -1.43
N VAL A 119 0.60 -7.50 -1.78
CA VAL A 119 1.77 -6.69 -1.41
C VAL A 119 1.78 -5.42 -2.24
N ILE A 120 2.00 -4.28 -1.60
CA ILE A 120 2.03 -3.01 -2.32
C ILE A 120 3.38 -2.76 -3.00
N ASP A 121 3.33 -2.16 -4.19
CA ASP A 121 4.51 -1.73 -4.92
C ASP A 121 5.02 -0.36 -4.46
N VAL A 122 6.34 -0.17 -4.53
CA VAL A 122 7.00 1.09 -4.16
C VAL A 122 6.46 2.28 -4.96
N GLY A 123 6.18 2.08 -6.24
CA GLY A 123 5.65 3.11 -7.13
C GLY A 123 4.28 3.64 -6.71
N SER A 124 3.36 2.76 -6.29
CA SER A 124 2.04 3.14 -5.78
C SER A 124 2.15 3.99 -4.52
N VAL A 125 2.96 3.57 -3.54
CA VAL A 125 3.18 4.35 -2.31
C VAL A 125 3.84 5.70 -2.63
N ALA A 126 4.83 5.71 -3.52
CA ALA A 126 5.52 6.93 -3.91
C ALA A 126 4.57 7.96 -4.52
N PHE A 127 3.61 7.50 -5.33
CA PHE A 127 2.56 8.34 -5.86
C PHE A 127 1.68 8.90 -4.74
N MET A 128 1.20 8.06 -3.82
CA MET A 128 0.35 8.49 -2.70
C MET A 128 1.04 9.58 -1.86
N VAL A 129 2.30 9.37 -1.48
CA VAL A 129 3.11 10.34 -0.72
C VAL A 129 3.29 11.64 -1.50
N CYS A 130 3.58 11.58 -2.80
CA CYS A 130 3.67 12.79 -3.64
C CYS A 130 2.37 13.61 -3.61
N ARG A 131 1.21 12.95 -3.60
CA ARG A 131 -0.10 13.62 -3.56
C ARG A 131 -0.34 14.26 -2.20
N ILE A 132 -0.10 13.54 -1.11
CA ILE A 132 -0.28 14.04 0.27
C ILE A 132 0.64 15.24 0.53
N CYS A 133 1.94 15.11 0.22
CA CYS A 133 2.91 16.19 0.42
C CYS A 133 2.82 17.30 -0.63
N GLN A 134 1.85 17.27 -1.55
CA GLN A 134 1.70 18.23 -2.65
C GLN A 134 3.02 18.44 -3.45
N ILE A 135 3.71 17.34 -3.74
CA ILE A 135 4.92 17.32 -4.55
C ILE A 135 4.50 17.22 -6.02
N HIS A 136 4.71 18.30 -6.76
CA HIS A 136 4.27 18.41 -8.15
C HIS A 136 5.25 17.77 -9.16
N GLY A 137 6.45 17.41 -8.70
CA GLY A 137 7.52 16.84 -9.52
C GLY A 137 7.94 17.67 -10.73
N GLY A 138 8.77 17.06 -11.57
CA GLY A 138 9.22 17.62 -12.85
C GLY A 138 8.15 17.64 -13.95
N ILE A 139 8.51 18.21 -15.11
CA ILE A 139 7.61 18.38 -16.27
C ILE A 139 6.98 17.06 -16.71
N ASN A 140 7.74 15.95 -16.71
CA ASN A 140 7.23 14.63 -17.08
C ASN A 140 6.10 14.17 -16.16
N MET A 141 6.21 14.41 -14.85
CA MET A 141 5.17 14.03 -13.89
C MET A 141 3.91 14.87 -14.08
N ARG A 142 4.03 16.14 -14.47
CA ARG A 142 2.88 17.01 -14.76
C ARG A 142 2.16 16.62 -16.05
N LEU A 143 2.92 16.35 -17.11
CA LEU A 143 2.36 15.97 -18.41
C LEU A 143 1.75 14.56 -18.36
N PHE A 144 2.54 13.56 -17.98
CA PHE A 144 2.09 12.16 -18.00
C PHE A 144 1.25 11.77 -16.80
N GLY A 145 1.42 12.43 -15.65
CA GLY A 145 0.59 12.20 -14.47
C GLY A 145 -0.88 12.55 -14.71
N SER A 146 -1.16 13.57 -15.53
CA SER A 146 -2.54 13.95 -15.89
C SER A 146 -3.26 12.91 -16.76
N TRP A 147 -2.52 12.14 -17.57
CA TRP A 147 -3.06 11.07 -18.42
C TRP A 147 -2.96 9.68 -17.79
N GLY A 148 -2.33 9.61 -16.62
CA GLY A 148 -2.14 8.39 -15.86
C GLY A 148 -1.21 7.35 -16.46
N LEU A 149 -0.36 7.77 -17.40
CA LEU A 149 0.66 6.94 -17.98
C LEU A 149 1.95 7.08 -17.16
N SER A 150 2.45 6.01 -16.56
CA SER A 150 3.76 5.98 -15.87
C SER A 150 3.89 6.95 -14.67
N ASP A 151 2.77 7.30 -14.02
CA ASP A 151 2.73 8.17 -12.84
C ASP A 151 3.52 7.63 -11.65
N ARG A 152 3.39 6.33 -11.35
CA ARG A 152 4.10 5.63 -10.28
C ARG A 152 5.61 5.70 -10.44
N ARG A 153 6.10 5.46 -11.67
CA ARG A 153 7.53 5.53 -12.01
C ARG A 153 8.09 6.93 -11.83
N TYR A 154 7.35 7.97 -12.24
CA TYR A 154 7.83 9.36 -12.10
C TYR A 154 7.75 9.84 -10.65
N ALA A 155 6.72 9.43 -9.90
CA ALA A 155 6.60 9.74 -8.48
C ALA A 155 7.76 9.14 -7.67
N MET A 156 8.09 7.87 -7.90
CA MET A 156 9.25 7.22 -7.26
C MET A 156 10.55 7.97 -7.59
N ARG A 157 10.80 8.32 -8.85
CA ARG A 157 12.00 9.06 -9.23
C ARG A 157 12.11 10.42 -8.54
N GLU A 158 10.99 11.11 -8.34
CA GLU A 158 10.94 12.37 -7.62
C GLU A 158 11.27 12.18 -6.13
N LEU A 159 10.77 11.11 -5.49
CA LEU A 159 11.10 10.78 -4.11
C LEU A 159 12.56 10.35 -3.94
N ILE A 160 13.15 9.63 -4.91
CA ILE A 160 14.59 9.31 -4.92
C ILE A 160 15.42 10.59 -5.06
N TYR A 161 15.03 11.49 -5.96
CA TYR A 161 15.70 12.79 -6.15
C TYR A 161 15.69 13.66 -4.88
N ARG A 162 14.64 13.54 -4.07
CA ARG A 162 14.50 14.22 -2.78
C ARG A 162 15.14 13.45 -1.61
N GLU A 163 15.86 12.38 -1.90
CA GLU A 163 16.49 11.50 -0.90
C GLU A 163 15.48 10.90 0.10
N MET A 164 14.22 10.79 -0.29
CA MET A 164 13.16 10.20 0.54
C MET A 164 13.18 8.68 0.46
N LEU A 165 13.30 8.15 -0.75
CA LEU A 165 13.45 6.72 -1.05
C LEU A 165 14.89 6.40 -1.47
N THR A 166 15.30 5.15 -1.23
CA THR A 166 16.51 4.58 -1.80
C THR A 166 16.29 4.21 -3.27
N ASP A 167 17.36 4.13 -4.04
CA ASP A 167 17.27 3.72 -5.45
C ASP A 167 16.74 2.28 -5.56
N THR A 168 15.57 2.15 -6.18
CA THR A 168 14.86 0.88 -6.39
C THR A 168 13.98 0.95 -7.65
N VAL A 169 13.38 -0.17 -8.04
CA VAL A 169 12.44 -0.27 -9.15
C VAL A 169 11.00 -0.02 -8.67
N ASP A 170 10.15 0.49 -9.55
CA ASP A 170 8.79 0.93 -9.20
C ASP A 170 7.85 -0.22 -8.83
N TYR A 171 8.10 -1.40 -9.37
CA TYR A 171 7.36 -2.63 -9.09
C TYR A 171 7.96 -3.47 -7.96
N ASP A 172 8.97 -2.96 -7.25
CA ASP A 172 9.52 -3.64 -6.07
C ASP A 172 8.52 -3.60 -4.91
N TYR A 173 8.67 -4.53 -3.97
CA TYR A 173 7.85 -4.56 -2.77
C TYR A 173 8.38 -3.58 -1.72
N MET A 174 7.47 -3.01 -0.93
CA MET A 174 7.84 -2.13 0.17
C MET A 174 7.91 -2.89 1.49
N SER A 175 9.03 -2.79 2.20
CA SER A 175 9.13 -3.25 3.58
C SER A 175 8.50 -2.26 4.55
N GLY A 176 8.05 -2.74 5.70
CA GLY A 176 7.40 -1.89 6.69
C GLY A 176 8.34 -0.85 7.27
N ALA A 177 9.60 -1.22 7.53
CA ALA A 177 10.65 -0.29 7.95
C ALA A 177 10.92 0.81 6.90
N ALA A 178 10.90 0.45 5.59
CA ALA A 178 11.05 1.44 4.52
C ALA A 178 9.86 2.39 4.46
N LEU A 179 8.62 1.88 4.64
CA LEU A 179 7.42 2.71 4.72
C LEU A 179 7.46 3.66 5.91
N ALA A 180 7.80 3.18 7.10
CA ALA A 180 7.91 4.01 8.31
C ALA A 180 8.98 5.10 8.15
N ALA A 181 10.13 4.78 7.55
CA ALA A 181 11.17 5.75 7.25
C ALA A 181 10.71 6.80 6.23
N LEU A 182 9.92 6.38 5.23
CA LEU A 182 9.33 7.28 4.24
C LEU A 182 8.30 8.23 4.86
N MET A 183 7.42 7.73 5.72
CA MET A 183 6.43 8.54 6.46
C MET A 183 7.12 9.63 7.28
N ARG A 184 8.15 9.27 8.05
CA ARG A 184 8.93 10.25 8.84
C ARG A 184 9.49 11.38 7.97
N LYS A 185 10.03 11.07 6.79
CA LYS A 185 10.54 12.08 5.85
C LYS A 185 9.43 12.89 5.19
N ALA A 186 8.27 12.29 4.98
CA ALA A 186 7.09 12.98 4.47
C ALA A 186 6.57 14.00 5.50
N ASP A 187 6.51 13.62 6.78
CA ASP A 187 6.17 14.51 7.89
C ASP A 187 7.08 15.73 7.94
N GLU A 188 8.40 15.52 7.87
CA GLU A 188 9.39 16.62 7.82
C GLU A 188 9.14 17.59 6.65
N ILE A 189 8.65 17.11 5.51
CA ILE A 189 8.31 17.96 4.35
C ILE A 189 6.99 18.68 4.58
N MET A 190 6.00 18.00 5.16
CA MET A 190 4.70 18.58 5.46
C MET A 190 4.82 19.70 6.49
N GLU A 191 5.64 19.50 7.53
CA GLU A 191 6.00 20.51 8.52
C GLU A 191 6.68 21.72 7.86
N LYS A 192 7.72 21.50 7.03
CA LYS A 192 8.42 22.58 6.30
C LYS A 192 7.51 23.39 5.39
N LYS A 193 6.44 22.77 4.86
CA LYS A 193 5.45 23.42 4.01
C LYS A 193 4.31 24.07 4.79
N GLY A 194 4.23 23.86 6.11
CA GLY A 194 3.11 24.31 6.94
C GLY A 194 1.79 23.66 6.55
N LEU A 195 1.81 22.38 6.14
CA LEU A 195 0.60 21.65 5.76
C LEU A 195 -0.28 21.27 6.96
N TYR A 196 0.30 21.25 8.16
CA TYR A 196 -0.42 21.18 9.43
C TYR A 196 0.29 22.04 10.49
N GLU A 197 -0.47 22.51 11.47
CA GLU A 197 0.10 23.19 12.64
C GLU A 197 0.74 22.13 13.54
N SER A 198 2.07 22.04 13.51
CA SER A 198 2.80 21.35 14.57
C SER A 198 2.56 22.17 15.85
N PRO A 199 1.94 21.60 16.91
CA PRO A 199 1.94 22.27 18.19
C PRO A 199 3.41 22.37 18.59
N GLY A 200 4.00 23.54 18.37
CA GLY A 200 5.38 23.81 18.71
C GLY A 200 5.54 23.48 20.18
N VAL A 201 6.13 22.32 20.47
CA VAL A 201 6.53 22.01 21.84
C VAL A 201 7.68 22.94 22.08
N GLU A 202 7.38 24.12 22.64
CA GLU A 202 8.39 24.95 23.27
C GLU A 202 8.97 24.09 24.39
N LEU A 203 10.08 23.42 24.05
CA LEU A 203 11.05 22.86 24.97
C LEU A 203 11.80 24.03 25.60
N SER A 204 11.06 24.98 26.18
CA SER A 204 11.66 25.96 27.07
C SER A 204 11.85 25.27 28.41
N ASP A 205 13.06 25.32 28.94
CA ASP A 205 13.40 24.84 30.29
C ASP A 205 12.63 25.58 31.40
N GLU A 206 11.73 26.51 31.06
CA GLU A 206 11.02 27.39 31.99
C GLU A 206 10.02 26.62 32.85
N ARG A 207 9.39 25.56 32.31
CA ARG A 207 8.51 24.66 33.09
C ARG A 207 9.28 23.70 33.99
N ASP A 208 10.55 23.48 33.69
CA ASP A 208 11.45 22.66 34.48
C ASP A 208 12.24 23.50 35.50
N ARG A 209 11.90 24.77 35.70
CA ARG A 209 12.49 25.64 36.71
C ARG A 209 11.53 25.90 37.86
N ASP A 210 12.05 25.91 39.08
CA ASP A 210 11.31 26.36 40.26
C ASP A 210 11.03 27.88 40.19
N GLU A 211 10.24 28.41 41.14
CA GLU A 211 9.95 29.85 41.25
C GLU A 211 11.22 30.70 41.43
N GLN A 212 12.37 30.08 41.73
CA GLN A 212 13.67 30.70 41.90
C GLN A 212 14.58 30.56 40.66
N GLY A 213 14.10 29.95 39.57
CA GLY A 213 14.82 29.78 38.31
C GLY A 213 15.80 28.61 38.27
N ASN A 214 15.85 27.75 39.30
CA ASN A 214 16.68 26.56 39.34
C ASN A 214 15.99 25.39 38.67
N LEU A 215 16.75 24.57 37.93
CA LEU A 215 16.24 23.36 37.32
C LEU A 215 15.69 22.40 38.40
N ILE A 216 14.47 21.91 38.23
CA ILE A 216 13.82 20.88 39.06
C ILE A 216 14.54 19.56 38.77
N VAL A 217 15.63 19.31 39.47
CA VAL A 217 16.34 18.03 39.39
C VAL A 217 15.60 17.02 40.28
N PRO A 218 15.13 15.87 39.75
CA PRO A 218 14.55 14.84 40.60
C PRO A 218 15.57 14.40 41.66
N PRO A 219 15.13 14.13 42.90
CA PRO A 219 16.04 13.71 43.95
C PRO A 219 16.79 12.45 43.51
N PRO A 220 18.08 12.31 43.87
CA PRO A 220 18.87 11.16 43.46
C PRO A 220 18.16 9.87 43.87
N VAL A 221 17.89 9.00 42.90
CA VAL A 221 17.24 7.71 43.13
C VAL A 221 18.10 6.92 44.12
N LYS A 222 17.55 6.63 45.31
CA LYS A 222 18.25 5.79 46.28
C LYS A 222 18.56 4.44 45.61
N PRO A 223 19.82 4.00 45.58
CA PRO A 223 20.16 2.74 44.96
C PRO A 223 19.35 1.61 45.63
N PRO A 224 18.88 0.62 44.85
CA PRO A 224 18.11 -0.48 45.40
C PRO A 224 18.91 -1.16 46.51
N ASN A 225 18.26 -1.44 47.63
CA ASN A 225 18.87 -2.07 48.80
C ASN A 225 19.31 -3.48 48.40
N ARG A 226 20.58 -3.63 48.01
CA ARG A 226 21.14 -4.90 47.55
C ARG A 226 21.23 -5.81 48.79
N PRO A 227 20.44 -6.90 48.90
CA PRO A 227 20.53 -7.78 50.06
C PRO A 227 21.96 -8.35 50.13
N ASN A 228 22.51 -8.31 51.35
CA ASN A 228 23.87 -8.68 51.73
C ASN A 228 24.54 -9.67 50.78
N GLN A 229 25.58 -9.21 50.07
CA GLN A 229 26.52 -10.15 49.44
C GLN A 229 27.18 -10.96 50.58
N PRO A 230 27.14 -12.30 50.54
CA PRO A 230 27.93 -13.09 51.47
C PRO A 230 29.41 -12.77 51.26
N GLN A 231 30.09 -12.49 52.37
CA GLN A 231 31.54 -12.27 52.44
C GLN A 231 32.31 -13.54 52.10
#